data_AF-A0A3N5EYC8-F1
#
_entry.id   AF-A0A3N5EYC8-F1
#
_cell.length_a   1.000
_cell.length_b   1.000
_cell.length_c   1.000
_cell.angle_alpha   90.00
_cell.angle_beta   90.00
_cell.angle_gamma   90.00
#
_symmetry.space_group_name_H-M   'P 1'
#
loop_
_entity.id
_entity.type
_entity.pdbx_description
1 polymer ?
#
loop_
_entity_poly.entity_id
_entity_poly.type
_entity_poly.pdbx_seq_one_letter_code
_entity_poly.pdbx_strand_id
1 'polypeptide(L)'
;MITDGEKTLERQSSEMPHEIPPDWDANIVAFACHYCAFAAADLAGVMRLSYAPNVKIVRLPCTGKLDHIYVLRAFERGIDGVFVAG
;
A
#
# COMPACT_ATOMS: atom_id res chain seq x y z
N MET A 1 35.84 2.04 -25.26
CA MET A 1 34.65 1.51 -25.96
C MET A 1 33.54 1.42 -24.90
N ILE A 2 32.58 2.35 -24.93
CA ILE A 2 31.13 2.07 -25.00
C ILE A 2 30.69 1.23 -23.77
N THR A 3 30.34 1.79 -22.60
CA THR A 3 29.10 2.53 -22.24
C THR A 3 27.82 1.70 -22.48
N ASP A 4 26.76 1.76 -21.67
CA ASP A 4 26.33 2.69 -20.61
C ASP A 4 26.09 1.93 -19.25
N GLY A 5 25.55 2.42 -18.13
CA GLY A 5 24.81 3.65 -17.80
C GLY A 5 23.31 3.42 -17.52
N GLU A 6 22.91 2.26 -16.98
CA GLU A 6 21.51 1.96 -16.61
C GLU A 6 21.04 2.77 -15.39
N LYS A 7 20.64 4.00 -15.72
CA LYS A 7 20.00 4.99 -14.88
C LYS A 7 18.68 4.44 -14.32
N THR A 8 18.66 4.12 -13.02
CA THR A 8 17.40 3.88 -12.29
C THR A 8 16.51 5.10 -12.47
N LEU A 9 15.45 4.94 -13.28
CA LEU A 9 14.49 6.00 -13.56
C LEU A 9 13.58 6.17 -12.34
N GLU A 10 14.07 6.95 -11.37
CA GLU A 10 13.22 7.60 -10.38
C GLU A 10 12.17 8.42 -11.13
N ARG A 11 10.95 7.88 -11.21
CA ARG A 11 9.76 8.67 -11.54
C ARG A 11 9.62 9.70 -10.42
N GLN A 12 10.10 10.91 -10.65
CA GLN A 12 9.81 12.05 -9.80
C GLN A 12 8.29 12.27 -9.83
N SER A 13 7.60 11.73 -8.82
CA SER A 13 6.21 12.08 -8.54
C SER A 13 6.17 13.59 -8.28
N SER A 14 5.32 14.30 -9.00
CA SER A 14 5.14 15.76 -8.90
C SER A 14 4.45 16.22 -7.62
N GLU A 15 4.35 15.35 -6.62
CA GLU A 15 3.80 15.63 -5.31
C GLU A 15 4.83 16.44 -4.52
N MET A 16 4.46 17.62 -4.00
CA MET A 16 5.34 18.31 -3.05
C MET A 16 5.43 17.47 -1.78
N PRO A 17 6.63 17.19 -1.23
CA PRO A 17 6.76 16.52 0.06
C PRO A 17 6.03 17.32 1.14
N HIS A 18 4.92 16.76 1.66
CA HIS A 18 4.20 17.35 2.77
C HIS A 18 4.91 17.01 4.08
N GLU A 19 5.22 18.01 4.90
CA GLU A 19 5.84 17.79 6.20
C GLU A 19 4.86 17.08 7.14
N ILE A 20 5.20 15.86 7.52
CA ILE A 20 4.41 15.03 8.42
C ILE A 20 4.55 15.56 9.86
N PRO A 21 3.43 15.84 10.58
CA PRO A 21 3.50 16.21 11.99
C PRO A 21 4.16 15.10 12.84
N PRO A 22 5.03 15.44 13.81
CA PRO A 22 5.82 14.44 14.54
C PRO A 22 4.99 13.45 15.38
N ASP A 23 3.76 13.81 15.74
CA ASP A 23 2.83 12.96 16.52
C ASP A 23 1.74 12.27 15.67
N TRP A 24 1.86 12.27 14.32
CA TRP A 24 0.87 11.64 13.44
C TRP A 24 1.18 10.16 13.17
N ASP A 25 0.30 9.26 13.65
CA ASP A 25 0.28 7.85 13.28
C ASP A 25 -0.73 7.61 12.15
N ALA A 26 -0.24 7.39 10.93
CA ALA A 26 -1.07 7.25 9.74
C ALA A 26 -1.89 5.96 9.75
N ASN A 27 -3.21 6.04 9.78
CA ASN A 27 -4.10 4.89 9.81
C ASN A 27 -4.39 4.38 8.38
N ILE A 28 -3.81 3.23 8.01
CA ILE A 28 -3.89 2.70 6.63
C ILE A 28 -4.71 1.42 6.58
N VAL A 29 -5.63 1.29 5.60
CA VAL A 29 -6.33 0.05 5.28
C VAL A 29 -5.84 -0.55 3.96
N ALA A 30 -5.56 -1.84 3.95
CA ALA A 30 -5.04 -2.57 2.79
C ALA A 30 -6.04 -3.62 2.31
N PHE A 31 -6.70 -3.39 1.18
CA PHE A 31 -7.56 -4.37 0.53
C PHE A 31 -6.70 -5.35 -0.28
N ALA A 32 -6.58 -6.59 0.22
CA ALA A 32 -5.76 -7.63 -0.39
C ALA A 32 -6.63 -8.72 -1.01
N CYS A 33 -6.42 -9.04 -2.28
CA CYS A 33 -7.00 -10.24 -2.88
C CYS A 33 -6.47 -11.51 -2.20
N HIS A 34 -7.29 -12.55 -2.14
CA HIS A 34 -6.94 -13.80 -1.48
C HIS A 34 -5.76 -14.53 -2.12
N TYR A 35 -5.71 -14.58 -3.45
CA TYR A 35 -4.80 -15.47 -4.18
C TYR A 35 -3.41 -14.91 -4.41
N CYS A 36 -3.27 -13.59 -4.60
CA CYS A 36 -1.99 -12.93 -4.90
C CYS A 36 -1.51 -12.09 -3.72
N ALA A 37 -2.23 -11.02 -3.38
CA ALA A 37 -1.80 -10.03 -2.40
C ALA A 37 -1.77 -10.55 -0.95
N PHE A 38 -2.77 -11.34 -0.54
CA PHE A 38 -2.78 -11.96 0.78
C PHE A 38 -1.70 -13.05 0.88
N ALA A 39 -1.50 -13.85 -0.17
CA ALA A 39 -0.40 -14.82 -0.24
C ALA A 39 0.99 -14.14 -0.21
N ALA A 40 1.14 -12.97 -0.84
CA ALA A 40 2.36 -12.16 -0.75
C ALA A 40 2.58 -11.58 0.66
N ALA A 41 1.53 -11.19 1.36
CA ALA A 41 1.60 -10.77 2.76
C ALA A 41 1.99 -11.93 3.69
N ASP A 42 1.42 -13.12 3.48
CA ASP A 42 1.81 -14.34 4.20
C ASP A 42 3.30 -14.69 3.92
N LEU A 43 3.76 -14.57 2.68
CA LEU A 43 5.17 -14.76 2.32
C LEU A 43 6.09 -13.73 2.99
N ALA A 44 5.69 -12.46 3.04
CA ALA A 44 6.44 -11.42 3.77
C ALA A 44 6.56 -11.76 5.27
N GLY A 45 5.50 -12.34 5.87
CA GLY A 45 5.52 -12.89 7.23
C GLY A 45 6.50 -14.05 7.39
N VAL A 46 6.50 -15.02 6.47
CA VAL A 46 7.46 -16.15 6.45
C VAL A 46 8.91 -15.65 6.32
N MET A 47 9.13 -14.64 5.48
CA MET A 47 10.43 -13.98 5.30
C MET A 47 10.82 -13.06 6.47
N ARG A 48 9.94 -12.86 7.46
CA ARG A 48 10.12 -11.95 8.61
C ARG A 48 10.41 -10.50 8.19
N LEU A 49 9.79 -10.04 7.11
CA LEU A 49 9.88 -8.65 6.67
C LEU A 49 9.06 -7.76 7.62
N SER A 50 9.75 -6.89 8.35
CA SER A 50 9.10 -5.87 9.19
C SER A 50 8.38 -4.83 8.32
N TYR A 51 7.12 -4.56 8.66
CA TYR A 51 6.33 -3.45 8.13
C TYR A 51 5.71 -2.68 9.30
N ALA A 52 5.24 -1.46 9.05
CA ALA A 52 4.67 -0.63 10.10
C ALA A 52 3.30 -1.18 10.59
N PRO A 53 3.05 -1.23 11.91
CA PRO A 53 1.88 -1.91 12.50
C PRO A 53 0.54 -1.17 12.29
N ASN A 54 0.61 0.04 11.74
CA ASN A 54 -0.53 0.91 11.43
C ASN A 54 -1.36 0.42 10.23
N VAL A 55 -0.79 -0.44 9.37
CA VAL A 55 -1.44 -1.03 8.19
C VAL A 55 -2.36 -2.20 8.57
N LYS A 56 -3.66 -2.09 8.25
CA LYS A 56 -4.69 -3.08 8.58
C LYS A 56 -5.18 -3.80 7.32
N ILE A 57 -4.88 -5.10 7.19
CA ILE A 57 -5.21 -5.89 5.99
C ILE A 57 -6.66 -6.41 6.03
N VAL A 58 -7.43 -6.13 4.98
CA VAL A 58 -8.77 -6.65 4.73
C VAL A 58 -8.72 -7.61 3.55
N ARG A 59 -8.99 -8.90 3.82
CA ARG A 59 -8.98 -9.97 2.82
C ARG A 59 -10.26 -9.96 1.97
N LEU A 60 -10.10 -9.93 0.65
CA LEU A 60 -11.15 -10.04 -0.35
C LEU A 60 -10.98 -11.31 -1.18
N PRO A 61 -12.04 -11.91 -1.77
CA PRO A 61 -11.87 -13.08 -2.64
C PRO A 61 -11.05 -12.75 -3.91
N CYS A 62 -11.24 -11.56 -4.47
CA CYS A 62 -10.47 -10.99 -5.58
C CYS A 62 -10.59 -9.46 -5.53
N THR A 63 -9.66 -8.71 -6.13
CA THR A 63 -9.77 -7.24 -6.28
C THR A 63 -10.99 -6.82 -7.08
N GLY A 64 -11.48 -7.65 -8.01
CA GLY A 64 -12.74 -7.41 -8.73
C GLY A 64 -13.99 -7.36 -7.84
N LYS A 65 -13.89 -7.69 -6.54
CA LYS A 65 -14.96 -7.49 -5.55
C LYS A 65 -14.94 -6.09 -4.92
N LEU A 66 -13.84 -5.34 -5.06
CA LEU A 66 -13.71 -4.00 -4.51
C LEU A 66 -14.49 -3.00 -5.36
N ASP A 67 -15.40 -2.28 -4.72
CA ASP A 67 -16.15 -1.17 -5.28
C ASP A 67 -15.62 0.15 -4.69
N HIS A 68 -15.64 1.23 -5.48
CA HIS A 68 -15.30 2.60 -5.06
C HIS A 68 -16.02 3.05 -3.78
N ILE A 69 -17.25 2.59 -3.54
CA ILE A 69 -18.01 2.84 -2.30
C ILE A 69 -17.23 2.38 -1.06
N TYR A 70 -16.49 1.25 -1.11
CA TYR A 70 -15.70 0.79 0.03
C TYR A 70 -14.47 1.67 0.29
N VAL A 71 -13.87 2.23 -0.77
CA VAL A 71 -12.73 3.15 -0.69
C VAL A 71 -13.17 4.48 -0.09
N LEU A 72 -14.26 5.07 -0.62
CA LEU A 72 -14.84 6.31 -0.08
C LEU A 72 -15.26 6.14 1.39
N ARG A 73 -15.92 5.04 1.73
CA ARG A 73 -16.32 4.73 3.11
C ARG A 73 -15.15 4.48 4.06
N ALA A 74 -13.95 4.16 3.55
CA ALA A 74 -12.75 4.12 4.38
C ALA A 74 -12.33 5.54 4.76
N PHE A 75 -12.23 6.46 3.79
CA PHE A 75 -11.92 7.87 4.05
C PHE A 75 -12.96 8.56 4.95
N GLU A 76 -14.26 8.30 4.76
CA GLU A 76 -15.33 8.77 5.67
C GLU A 76 -15.15 8.34 7.14
N ARG A 77 -14.39 7.27 7.39
CA ARG A 77 -14.13 6.73 8.73
C ARG A 77 -12.82 7.23 9.36
N GLY A 78 -12.13 8.19 8.74
CA GLY A 78 -10.84 8.67 9.23
C GLY A 78 -9.71 7.66 9.00
N ILE A 79 -9.72 7.01 7.83
CA ILE A 79 -8.54 6.29 7.30
C ILE A 79 -7.73 7.30 6.48
N ASP A 80 -6.45 7.46 6.79
CA ASP A 80 -5.56 8.39 6.09
C ASP A 80 -5.13 7.86 4.72
N GLY A 81 -5.05 6.53 4.55
CA GLY A 81 -4.60 5.90 3.31
C GLY A 81 -5.30 4.58 3.00
N VAL A 82 -5.64 4.37 1.73
CA VAL A 82 -6.20 3.11 1.23
C VAL A 82 -5.22 2.49 0.24
N PHE A 83 -4.74 1.29 0.55
CA PHE A 83 -3.92 0.46 -0.34
C PHE A 83 -4.79 -0.65 -0.95
N VAL A 84 -4.59 -0.94 -2.24
CA VAL A 84 -5.33 -1.98 -2.97
C VAL A 84 -4.33 -2.83 -3.75
N ALA A 85 -4.33 -4.14 -3.51
CA ALA A 85 -3.45 -5.09 -4.18
C ALA A 85 -4.20 -6.35 -4.62
N GLY A 86 -3.91 -6.79 -5.85
CA GLY A 86 -4.60 -7.85 -6.60
C GLY A 86 -3.67 -8.87 -7.20
#